data_AF-A0A7S2IPV7-F1
#
_entry.id   AF-A0A7S2IPV7-F1
#
_cell.length_a   1.000
_cell.length_b   1.000
_cell.length_c   1.000
_cell.angle_alpha   90.00
_cell.angle_beta   90.00
_cell.angle_gamma   90.00
#
_symmetry.space_group_name_H-M   'P 1'
#
loop_
_entity.id
_entity.type
_entity.pdbx_description
1 polymer ?
#
loop_
_entity_poly.entity_id
_entity_poly.type
_entity_poly.pdbx_seq_one_letter_code
_entity_poly.pdbx_strand_id
1 'polypeptide(L)'
;QPVTIRQLLARSAAVSEADHVQHAAWLREEMPVRLAHRLSDFLQLPFVVVCNSRFHEVFRLFLHAFETLVASEPVTDARSTQEFSQMLRALVRGHDDLVHMLQEGYGELQVMLDDLVDLDAFLNQIFKTRIGNRVLAEHFLAVHEARQEGRASE
;
A
#
# COMPACT_ATOMS: atom_id res chain seq x y z
N GLN A 1 12.17 -1.09 4.73
CA GLN A 1 13.07 -2.26 4.71
C GLN A 1 12.45 -3.46 3.99
N PRO A 2 13.22 -4.33 3.30
CA PRO A 2 12.68 -5.55 2.69
C PRO A 2 12.26 -6.56 3.76
N VAL A 3 11.12 -7.23 3.55
CA VAL A 3 10.61 -8.30 4.41
C VAL A 3 10.63 -9.62 3.65
N THR A 4 11.12 -10.66 4.30
CA THR A 4 11.18 -12.02 3.74
C THR A 4 9.89 -12.79 4.02
N ILE A 5 9.56 -13.75 3.15
CA ILE A 5 8.41 -14.65 3.35
C ILE A 5 8.52 -15.41 4.69
N ARG A 6 9.73 -15.82 5.07
CA ARG A 6 9.98 -16.48 6.35
C ARG A 6 9.58 -15.59 7.55
N GLN A 7 9.88 -14.29 7.48
CA GLN A 7 9.46 -13.34 8.51
C GLN A 7 7.94 -13.17 8.56
N LEU A 8 7.25 -13.17 7.41
CA LEU A 8 5.77 -13.14 7.38
C LEU A 8 5.16 -14.41 7.98
N LEU A 9 5.70 -15.58 7.66
CA LEU A 9 5.21 -16.84 8.24
C LEU A 9 5.41 -16.90 9.75
N ALA A 10 6.55 -16.40 10.26
CA ALA A 10 6.80 -16.29 11.69
C ALA A 10 5.77 -15.38 12.37
N ARG A 11 5.31 -14.32 11.69
CA ARG A 11 4.25 -13.42 12.14
C ARG A 11 2.83 -13.97 12.00
N SER A 12 2.65 -15.23 11.56
CA SER A 12 1.32 -15.89 11.54
C SER A 12 1.17 -17.07 12.50
N ALA A 13 2.26 -17.77 12.85
CA ALA A 13 2.16 -19.11 13.44
C ALA A 13 1.90 -19.16 14.97
N ALA A 14 2.18 -18.08 15.72
CA ALA A 14 1.95 -18.02 17.17
C ALA A 14 2.08 -16.58 17.70
N VAL A 15 1.20 -15.69 17.27
CA VAL A 15 1.31 -14.24 17.56
C VAL A 15 0.69 -13.96 18.93
N SER A 16 1.45 -13.46 19.89
CA SER A 16 0.87 -12.89 21.11
C SER A 16 0.11 -11.59 20.79
N GLU A 17 -0.74 -11.07 21.68
CA GLU A 17 -1.35 -9.76 21.43
C GLU A 17 -0.31 -8.65 21.26
N ALA A 18 0.77 -8.71 22.03
CA ALA A 18 1.88 -7.77 21.91
C ALA A 18 2.53 -7.82 20.52
N ASP A 19 2.78 -9.03 19.97
CA ASP A 19 3.36 -9.19 18.64
C ASP A 19 2.43 -8.64 17.54
N HIS A 20 1.11 -8.79 17.71
CA HIS A 20 0.13 -8.29 16.75
C HIS A 20 0.08 -6.76 16.74
N VAL A 21 0.08 -6.14 17.92
CA VAL A 21 0.18 -4.68 18.08
C VAL A 21 1.48 -4.17 17.48
N GLN A 22 2.61 -4.83 17.75
CA GLN A 22 3.90 -4.46 17.20
C GLN A 22 3.92 -4.56 15.66
N HIS A 23 3.28 -5.58 15.09
CA HIS A 23 3.17 -5.72 13.64
C HIS A 23 2.36 -4.58 13.01
N ALA A 24 1.25 -4.19 13.64
CA ALA A 24 0.45 -3.04 13.22
C ALA A 24 1.24 -1.73 13.29
N ALA A 25 1.95 -1.49 14.39
CA ALA A 25 2.81 -0.31 14.57
C ALA A 25 3.91 -0.26 13.49
N TRP A 26 4.56 -1.40 13.22
CA TRP A 26 5.56 -1.51 12.18
C TRP A 26 5.00 -1.20 10.78
N LEU A 27 3.78 -1.66 10.45
CA LEU A 27 3.12 -1.31 9.18
C LEU A 27 2.82 0.19 9.08
N ARG A 28 2.31 0.79 10.15
CA ARG A 28 2.05 2.23 10.24
C ARG A 28 3.31 3.06 9.97
N GLU A 29 4.48 2.60 10.42
CA GLU A 29 5.76 3.29 10.21
C GLU A 29 6.34 3.06 8.80
N GLU A 30 6.28 1.83 8.29
CA GLU A 30 6.96 1.46 7.05
C GLU A 30 6.18 1.81 5.78
N MET A 31 4.85 1.72 5.80
CA MET A 31 4.04 1.95 4.61
C MET A 31 4.11 3.42 4.11
N PRO A 32 4.03 4.45 4.97
CA PRO A 32 4.20 5.84 4.54
C PRO A 32 5.53 6.10 3.82
N VAL A 33 6.63 5.54 4.33
CA VAL A 33 7.95 5.71 3.72
C VAL A 33 7.97 5.15 2.30
N ARG A 34 7.37 3.97 2.09
CA ARG A 34 7.27 3.35 0.77
C ARG A 34 6.40 4.16 -0.19
N LEU A 35 5.29 4.71 0.31
CA LEU A 35 4.40 5.57 -0.47
C LEU A 35 5.09 6.89 -0.84
N ALA A 36 5.84 7.51 0.10
CA ALA A 36 6.60 8.73 -0.13
C ALA A 36 7.62 8.58 -1.27
N HIS A 37 8.32 7.45 -1.32
CA HIS A 37 9.23 7.17 -2.45
C HIS A 37 8.48 7.10 -3.79
N ARG A 38 7.30 6.46 -3.83
CA ARG A 38 6.49 6.41 -5.07
C ARG A 38 5.93 7.78 -5.45
N LEU A 39 5.53 8.59 -4.48
CA LEU A 39 5.13 9.98 -4.72
C LEU A 39 6.28 10.79 -5.30
N SER A 40 7.49 10.62 -4.79
CA SER A 40 8.69 11.24 -5.36
C SER A 40 8.92 10.80 -6.81
N ASP A 41 8.73 9.51 -7.12
CA ASP A 41 8.88 9.01 -8.50
C ASP A 41 7.86 9.65 -9.44
N PHE A 42 6.61 9.84 -9.01
CA PHE A 42 5.60 10.58 -9.79
C PHE A 42 6.03 12.01 -10.09
N LEU A 43 6.64 12.70 -9.13
CA LEU A 43 7.10 14.09 -9.29
C LEU A 43 8.31 14.21 -10.22
N GLN A 44 9.00 13.11 -10.53
CA GLN A 44 10.12 13.07 -11.47
C GLN A 44 9.68 12.78 -12.92
N LEU A 45 8.43 12.39 -13.13
CA LEU A 45 7.91 12.14 -14.47
C LEU A 45 7.80 13.44 -15.28
N PRO A 46 7.91 13.37 -16.63
CA PRO A 46 7.63 14.51 -17.48
C PRO A 46 6.23 15.06 -17.21
N PHE A 47 6.09 16.39 -17.24
CA PHE A 47 4.84 17.08 -16.92
C PHE A 47 3.64 16.54 -17.72
N VAL A 48 3.84 16.23 -19.00
CA VAL A 48 2.81 15.66 -19.89
C VAL A 48 2.25 14.32 -19.38
N VAL A 49 3.07 13.49 -18.72
CA VAL A 49 2.65 12.21 -18.14
C VAL A 49 1.84 12.45 -16.87
N VAL A 50 2.30 13.35 -16.00
CA VAL A 50 1.61 13.68 -14.74
C VAL A 50 0.26 14.35 -14.99
N CYS A 51 0.12 15.08 -16.10
CA CYS A 51 -1.13 15.69 -16.54
C CYS A 51 -2.13 14.72 -17.16
N ASN A 52 -1.73 13.49 -17.50
CA ASN A 52 -2.69 12.47 -17.91
C ASN A 52 -3.66 12.18 -16.75
N SER A 53 -4.96 12.15 -17.04
CA SER A 53 -6.01 12.01 -16.03
C SER A 53 -5.84 10.74 -15.18
N ARG A 54 -5.49 9.61 -15.80
CA ARG A 54 -5.30 8.34 -15.10
C ARG A 54 -4.05 8.31 -14.25
N PHE A 55 -2.93 8.81 -14.74
CA PHE A 55 -1.72 8.96 -13.91
C PHE A 55 -1.97 9.91 -12.74
N HIS A 56 -2.72 10.99 -12.95
CA HIS A 56 -3.10 11.91 -11.89
C HIS A 56 -4.02 11.26 -10.84
N GLU A 57 -5.02 10.48 -11.27
CA GLU A 57 -5.88 9.70 -10.38
C GLU A 57 -5.05 8.74 -9.50
N VAL A 58 -4.09 8.03 -10.10
CA VAL A 58 -3.22 7.13 -9.35
C VAL A 58 -2.33 7.91 -8.38
N PHE A 59 -1.74 9.03 -8.79
CA PHE A 59 -0.98 9.91 -7.88
C PHE A 59 -1.83 10.32 -6.67
N ARG A 60 -3.09 10.71 -6.88
CA ARG A 60 -4.02 11.08 -5.82
C ARG A 60 -4.32 9.93 -4.87
N LEU A 61 -4.42 8.68 -5.36
CA LEU A 61 -4.59 7.49 -4.51
C LEU A 61 -3.38 7.27 -3.59
N PHE A 62 -2.17 7.35 -4.14
CA PHE A 62 -0.94 7.23 -3.34
C PHE A 62 -0.84 8.35 -2.31
N LEU A 63 -1.18 9.58 -2.69
CA LEU A 63 -1.15 10.74 -1.80
C LEU A 63 -2.16 10.58 -0.66
N HIS A 64 -3.39 10.20 -0.98
CA HIS A 64 -4.42 9.95 0.02
C HIS A 64 -4.02 8.85 1.00
N ALA A 65 -3.45 7.74 0.52
CA ALA A 65 -2.96 6.68 1.39
C ALA A 65 -1.82 7.16 2.29
N PHE A 66 -0.88 7.94 1.75
CA PHE A 66 0.23 8.51 2.51
C PHE A 66 -0.29 9.43 3.62
N GLU A 67 -1.12 10.41 3.27
CA GLU A 67 -1.69 11.37 4.22
C GLU A 67 -2.51 10.66 5.31
N THR A 68 -3.31 9.67 4.94
CA THR A 68 -4.13 8.88 5.87
C THR A 68 -3.26 8.12 6.87
N LEU A 69 -2.19 7.46 6.41
CA LEU A 69 -1.29 6.72 7.29
C LEU A 69 -0.46 7.64 8.18
N VAL A 70 0.01 8.78 7.66
CA VAL A 70 0.77 9.77 8.45
C VAL A 70 -0.11 10.42 9.53
N ALA A 71 -1.37 10.71 9.20
CA ALA A 71 -2.33 11.29 10.15
C ALA A 71 -2.88 10.28 11.16
N SER A 72 -2.64 8.98 10.97
CA SER A 72 -3.13 7.96 11.89
C SER A 72 -2.46 8.03 13.26
N GLU A 73 -3.22 7.78 14.32
CA GLU A 73 -2.69 7.69 15.69
C GLU A 73 -1.72 6.51 15.86
N PRO A 74 -0.73 6.60 16.77
CA PRO A 74 0.15 5.48 17.10
C PRO A 74 -0.63 4.24 17.55
N VAL A 75 -0.22 3.06 17.05
CA VAL A 75 -0.83 1.78 17.44
C VAL A 75 -0.11 1.23 18.67
N THR A 76 -0.78 1.21 19.81
CA THR A 76 -0.18 0.85 21.11
C THR A 76 -0.93 -0.23 21.87
N ASP A 77 -2.16 -0.55 21.45
CA ASP A 77 -3.05 -1.49 22.12
C ASP A 77 -3.98 -2.21 21.12
N ALA A 78 -4.79 -3.14 21.63
CA ALA A 78 -5.70 -3.91 20.79
C ALA A 78 -6.79 -3.05 20.11
N ARG A 79 -7.23 -1.96 20.77
CA ARG A 79 -8.26 -1.06 20.25
C ARG A 79 -7.72 -0.24 19.08
N SER A 80 -6.58 0.42 19.26
CA SER A 80 -5.89 1.15 18.18
C SER A 80 -5.50 0.20 17.03
N THR A 81 -5.19 -1.07 17.32
CA THR A 81 -4.96 -2.09 16.29
C THR A 81 -6.21 -2.39 15.47
N GLN A 82 -7.38 -2.45 16.11
CA GLN A 82 -8.67 -2.63 15.43
C GLN A 82 -9.01 -1.42 14.54
N GLU A 83 -8.76 -0.20 15.01
CA GLU A 83 -8.98 1.03 14.23
C GLU A 83 -8.03 1.08 13.02
N PHE A 84 -6.76 0.76 13.22
CA PHE A 84 -5.76 0.65 12.16
C PHE A 84 -6.14 -0.40 11.11
N SER A 85 -6.64 -1.57 11.53
CA SER A 85 -7.05 -2.63 10.59
C SER A 85 -8.20 -2.21 9.69
N GLN A 86 -9.16 -1.44 10.20
CA GLN A 86 -10.29 -0.91 9.41
C GLN A 86 -9.81 0.10 8.37
N MET A 87 -8.99 1.06 8.79
CA MET A 87 -8.38 2.05 7.90
C MET A 87 -7.53 1.39 6.81
N LEU A 88 -6.66 0.44 7.19
CA LEU A 88 -5.80 -0.28 6.26
C LEU A 88 -6.63 -1.06 5.22
N ARG A 89 -7.72 -1.70 5.64
CA ARG A 89 -8.65 -2.40 4.74
C ARG A 89 -9.29 -1.45 3.73
N ALA A 90 -9.66 -0.24 4.14
CA ALA A 90 -10.20 0.78 3.23
C ALA A 90 -9.14 1.24 2.22
N LEU A 91 -7.91 1.47 2.65
CA LEU A 91 -6.81 1.86 1.77
C LEU A 91 -6.48 0.78 0.73
N VAL A 92 -6.42 -0.50 1.13
CA VAL A 92 -6.17 -1.62 0.21
C VAL A 92 -7.24 -1.68 -0.88
N ARG A 93 -8.53 -1.60 -0.50
CA ARG A 93 -9.66 -1.62 -1.45
C ARG A 93 -9.65 -0.42 -2.38
N GLY A 94 -9.31 0.77 -1.88
CA GLY A 94 -9.20 1.98 -2.70
C GLY A 94 -8.15 1.89 -3.81
N HIS A 95 -7.23 0.92 -3.76
CA HIS A 95 -6.17 0.72 -4.75
C HIS A 95 -6.44 -0.49 -5.70
N ASP A 96 -7.65 -1.05 -5.71
CA ASP A 96 -8.00 -2.21 -6.51
C ASP A 96 -7.86 -1.92 -8.02
N ASP A 97 -8.42 -0.81 -8.50
CA ASP A 97 -8.45 -0.44 -9.93
C ASP A 97 -7.17 0.24 -10.45
N LEU A 98 -6.17 0.44 -9.59
CA LEU A 98 -4.94 1.18 -9.90
C LEU A 98 -4.25 0.67 -11.17
N VAL A 99 -4.13 -0.65 -11.32
CA VAL A 99 -3.45 -1.25 -12.48
C VAL A 99 -4.19 -0.93 -13.77
N HIS A 100 -5.52 -1.00 -13.75
CA HIS A 100 -6.35 -0.66 -14.90
C HIS A 100 -6.19 0.80 -15.30
N MET A 101 -6.24 1.73 -14.33
CA MET A 101 -6.00 3.15 -14.59
C MET A 101 -4.63 3.40 -15.23
N LEU A 102 -3.57 2.77 -14.70
CA LEU A 102 -2.24 2.88 -15.32
C LEU A 102 -2.18 2.32 -16.74
N GLN A 103 -2.87 1.21 -17.01
CA GLN A 103 -2.93 0.62 -18.35
C GLN A 103 -3.61 1.56 -19.36
N GLU A 104 -4.74 2.15 -18.99
CA GLU A 104 -5.46 3.13 -19.82
C GLU A 104 -4.59 4.36 -20.09
N GLY A 105 -4.06 4.99 -19.04
CA GLY A 105 -3.21 6.18 -19.19
C GLY A 105 -1.92 5.90 -19.96
N TYR A 106 -1.32 4.72 -19.77
CA TYR A 106 -0.15 4.32 -20.52
C TYR A 106 -0.49 4.19 -22.01
N GLY A 107 -1.58 3.52 -22.37
CA GLY A 107 -2.02 3.40 -23.76
C GLY A 107 -2.26 4.75 -24.43
N GLU A 108 -2.93 5.68 -23.74
CA GLU A 108 -3.14 7.05 -24.22
C GLU A 108 -1.82 7.79 -24.47
N LEU A 109 -0.87 7.67 -23.55
CA LEU A 109 0.43 8.34 -23.65
C LEU A 109 1.31 7.75 -24.76
N GLN A 110 1.32 6.42 -24.95
CA GLN A 110 2.08 5.79 -26.03
C GLN A 110 1.59 6.26 -27.41
N VAL A 111 0.27 6.36 -27.60
CA VAL A 111 -0.32 6.86 -28.85
C VAL A 111 -0.03 8.36 -29.07
N MET A 112 -0.05 9.16 -28.00
CA MET A 112 0.16 10.60 -28.10
C MET A 112 1.63 10.99 -28.27
N LEU A 113 2.55 10.21 -27.70
CA LEU A 113 3.97 10.54 -27.61
C LEU A 113 4.85 9.72 -28.55
N ASP A 114 4.31 8.80 -29.36
CA ASP A 114 5.09 7.94 -30.28
C ASP A 114 6.36 7.35 -29.60
N ASP A 115 6.19 6.79 -28.41
CA ASP A 115 7.24 6.18 -27.58
C ASP A 115 8.39 7.13 -27.14
N LEU A 116 8.20 8.45 -27.20
CA LEU A 116 9.19 9.45 -26.74
C LEU A 116 9.49 9.37 -25.23
N VAL A 117 8.62 8.74 -24.44
CA VAL A 117 8.77 8.62 -22.99
C VAL A 117 8.74 7.14 -22.57
N ASP A 118 9.87 6.69 -22.03
CA ASP A 118 9.99 5.37 -21.39
C ASP A 118 9.42 5.43 -19.97
N LEU A 119 8.38 4.62 -19.72
CA LEU A 119 7.71 4.50 -18.43
C LEU A 119 7.93 3.13 -17.77
N ASP A 120 8.68 2.21 -18.39
CA ASP A 120 8.80 0.83 -17.94
C ASP A 120 9.46 0.74 -16.56
N ALA A 121 10.54 1.51 -16.37
CA ALA A 121 11.23 1.59 -15.09
C ALA A 121 10.32 2.12 -13.99
N PHE A 122 9.54 3.17 -14.28
CA PHE A 122 8.57 3.76 -13.36
C PHE A 122 7.46 2.76 -13.01
N LEU A 123 6.81 2.15 -14.01
CA LEU A 123 5.73 1.20 -13.82
C LEU A 123 6.18 -0.02 -13.02
N ASN A 124 7.38 -0.55 -13.31
CA ASN A 124 7.96 -1.65 -12.55
C ASN A 124 8.13 -1.29 -11.06
N GLN A 125 8.58 -0.07 -10.76
CA GLN A 125 8.73 0.41 -9.40
C GLN A 125 7.39 0.60 -8.69
N ILE A 126 6.37 1.12 -9.38
CA ILE A 126 5.01 1.24 -8.86
C ILE A 126 4.41 -0.13 -8.56
N PHE A 127 4.49 -1.07 -9.50
CA PHE A 127 3.93 -2.42 -9.32
C PHE A 127 4.62 -3.18 -8.19
N LYS A 128 5.96 -3.12 -8.10
CA LYS A 128 6.71 -3.73 -6.98
C LYS A 128 6.26 -3.19 -5.64
N THR A 129 6.16 -1.86 -5.50
CA THR A 129 5.70 -1.26 -4.24
C THR A 129 4.25 -1.63 -3.94
N ARG A 130 3.35 -1.56 -4.92
CA ARG A 130 1.94 -1.93 -4.74
C ARG A 130 1.79 -3.37 -4.30
N ILE A 131 2.41 -4.31 -5.00
CA ILE A 131 2.36 -5.75 -4.67
C ILE A 131 2.92 -5.97 -3.26
N GLY A 132 4.09 -5.42 -2.96
CA GLY A 132 4.71 -5.56 -1.65
C GLY A 132 3.84 -5.01 -0.52
N ASN A 133 3.27 -3.82 -0.69
CA ASN A 133 2.39 -3.20 0.30
C ASN A 133 1.09 -3.97 0.47
N ARG A 134 0.49 -4.46 -0.63
CA ARG A 134 -0.74 -5.25 -0.60
C ARG A 134 -0.52 -6.59 0.11
N VAL A 135 0.57 -7.30 -0.19
CA VAL A 135 0.93 -8.55 0.49
C VAL A 135 1.09 -8.34 2.01
N LEU A 136 1.79 -7.28 2.41
CA LEU A 136 1.98 -6.96 3.83
C LEU A 136 0.65 -6.64 4.52
N ALA A 137 -0.18 -5.80 3.89
CA ALA A 137 -1.45 -5.36 4.44
C ALA A 137 -2.46 -6.52 4.52
N GLU A 138 -2.66 -7.26 3.44
CA GLU A 138 -3.59 -8.40 3.40
C GLU A 138 -3.17 -9.50 4.36
N HIS A 139 -1.87 -9.77 4.50
CA HIS A 139 -1.38 -10.72 5.49
C HIS A 139 -1.72 -10.29 6.92
N PHE A 140 -1.48 -9.03 7.28
CA PHE A 140 -1.85 -8.52 8.60
C PHE A 140 -3.36 -8.58 8.85
N LEU A 141 -4.17 -8.20 7.84
CA LEU A 141 -5.63 -8.25 7.93
C LEU A 141 -6.14 -9.68 8.12
N ALA A 142 -5.60 -10.66 7.38
CA ALA A 142 -5.97 -12.06 7.52
C ALA A 142 -5.60 -12.62 8.91
N VAL A 143 -4.40 -12.29 9.42
CA VAL A 143 -4.00 -12.67 10.79
C VAL A 143 -4.92 -12.01 11.83
N HIS A 144 -5.28 -10.75 11.63
CA HIS A 144 -6.17 -10.03 12.52
C HIS A 144 -7.59 -10.64 12.56
N GLU A 145 -8.14 -11.00 11.41
CA GLU A 145 -9.46 -11.66 11.29
C GLU A 145 -9.48 -13.02 12.00
N ALA A 146 -8.49 -13.88 11.73
CA ALA A 146 -8.38 -15.19 12.38
C ALA A 146 -8.31 -15.10 13.92
N ARG A 147 -7.67 -14.04 14.45
CA ARG A 147 -7.59 -13.79 15.90
C ARG A 147 -8.93 -13.37 16.50
N GLN A 148 -9.75 -12.62 15.76
CA GLN A 148 -11.08 -12.21 16.23
C GLN A 148 -12.04 -13.40 16.25
N GLU A 149 -11.98 -14.29 15.25
CA GLU A 149 -12.78 -15.52 15.20
C GLU A 149 -12.46 -16.48 16.35
N GLY A 150 -11.18 -16.64 16.68
CA GLY A 150 -10.75 -17.44 17.84
C GLY A 150 -11.30 -16.92 19.17
N ARG A 151 -11.29 -15.61 19.39
CA ARG A 151 -11.85 -14.98 20.61
C ARG A 151 -13.37 -15.08 20.71
N ALA A 152 -14.08 -15.10 19.57
CA ALA A 152 -15.53 -15.22 19.54
C ALA A 152 -16.04 -16.65 19.81
N SER A 153 -15.14 -17.63 19.76
CA SER A 153 -15.43 -19.06 19.98
C SER A 153 -15.12 -19.53 21.41
N GLU A 154 -14.56 -18.67 22.25
CA GLU A 154 -14.29 -18.86 23.69
C GLU A 154 -15.35 -18.17 24.56
#